data_AF-U6RPY8-F1
#
_entry.id   AF-U6RPY8-F1
#
_cell.length_a   1.000
_cell.length_b   1.000
_cell.length_c   1.000
_cell.angle_alpha   90.00
_cell.angle_beta   90.00
_cell.angle_gamma   90.00
#
_symmetry.space_group_name_H-M   'P 1'
#
loop_
_entity.id
_entity.type
_entity.pdbx_description
1 polymer ?
#
loop_
_entity_poly.entity_id
_entity_poly.type
_entity_poly.pdbx_seq_one_letter_code
_entity_poly.pdbx_strand_id
1 'polypeptide(L)' 'MGNKRRSVRFDERTWMLLTELSEKTGASISVIIRGLIIRGMDEITDESGNLKVDARQIQKE' A
#
# COMPACT_ATOMS: atom_id res chain seq x y z
N MET A 1 3.29 -19.12 -7.95
CA MET A 1 3.77 -18.03 -8.84
C MET A 1 5.05 -17.45 -8.23
N GLY A 2 6.18 -17.48 -8.94
CA GLY A 2 7.48 -17.14 -8.36
C GLY A 2 7.62 -15.67 -7.95
N ASN A 3 8.61 -15.39 -7.08
CA ASN A 3 8.97 -14.04 -6.66
C ASN A 3 9.41 -13.19 -7.85
N LYS A 4 8.49 -12.38 -8.40
CA LYS A 4 8.82 -11.43 -9.46
C LYS A 4 9.23 -10.09 -8.85
N ARG A 5 10.42 -9.59 -9.19
CA ARG A 5 10.85 -8.25 -8.81
C ARG A 5 9.93 -7.21 -9.44
N ARG A 6 9.52 -6.22 -8.64
CA ARG A 6 8.79 -5.03 -9.07
C ARG A 6 9.61 -3.81 -8.68
N SER A 7 9.55 -2.76 -9.50
CA SER A 7 10.23 -1.48 -9.26
C SER A 7 9.20 -0.36 -9.35
N VAL A 8 9.24 0.55 -8.39
CA VAL A 8 8.37 1.73 -8.29
C VAL A 8 9.25 2.94 -7.98
N ARG A 9 8.91 4.08 -8.56
CA ARG A 9 9.60 5.35 -8.32
C ARG A 9 8.86 6.13 -7.24
N PHE A 10 9.61 6.78 -6.37
CA PHE A 10 9.12 7.66 -5.32
C PHE A 10 9.71 9.04 -5.52
N ASP A 11 8.95 10.07 -5.15
CA ASP A 11 9.51 11.40 -5.00
C ASP A 11 10.46 11.47 -3.80
N GLU A 12 11.25 12.55 -3.74
CA GLU A 12 12.27 12.74 -2.71
C GLU A 12 11.66 12.77 -1.30
N ARG A 13 10.52 13.45 -1.14
CA ARG A 13 9.83 13.54 0.16
C ARG A 13 9.39 12.17 0.66
N THR A 14 8.78 11.36 -0.20
CA THR A 14 8.32 10.01 0.15
C THR A 14 9.49 9.11 0.46
N TRP A 15 10.58 9.23 -0.29
CA TRP A 15 11.81 8.48 -0.04
C TRP A 15 12.43 8.82 1.32
N MET A 16 12.47 10.11 1.67
CA MET A 16 12.94 10.58 2.98
C MET A 16 12.11 9.98 4.12
N LEU A 17 10.78 10.02 4.01
CA LEU A 17 9.88 9.44 5.03
C LEU A 17 10.04 7.92 5.18
N LEU A 18 10.19 7.20 4.07
CA LEU A 18 10.45 5.75 4.09
C LEU A 18 11.79 5.42 4.75
N THR A 19 12.80 6.26 4.54
CA THR A 19 14.12 6.12 5.15
C THR A 19 14.03 6.33 6.67
N GLU A 20 13.38 7.40 7.11
CA GLU A 20 13.17 7.65 8.55
C GLU A 20 12.42 6.50 9.24
N LEU A 21 11.38 5.97 8.60
CA LEU A 21 10.66 4.80 9.12
C LEU A 21 11.56 3.56 9.21
N SER A 22 12.42 3.34 8.21
CA SER A 22 13.37 2.23 8.21
C SER A 22 14.35 2.35 9.38
N GLU A 23 14.90 3.54 9.60
CA GLU A 23 15.83 3.81 10.70
C GLU A 23 15.17 3.63 12.08
N LYS A 24 13.96 4.16 12.28
CA LYS A 24 13.26 4.07 13.57
C LYS A 24 12.77 2.67 13.91
N THR A 25 12.41 1.87 12.91
CA THR A 25 11.82 0.53 13.12
C THR A 25 12.84 -0.59 13.00
N GLY A 26 14.01 -0.34 12.40
CA GLY A 26 14.98 -1.37 12.03
C GLY A 26 14.50 -2.28 10.89
N ALA A 27 13.30 -2.06 10.34
CA ALA A 27 12.78 -2.82 9.22
C ALA A 27 13.31 -2.26 7.89
N SER A 28 13.49 -3.13 6.89
CA SER A 28 13.87 -2.68 5.56
C SER A 28 12.72 -1.93 4.88
N ILE A 29 13.06 -0.95 4.03
CA ILE A 29 12.08 -0.18 3.24
C ILE A 29 11.12 -1.10 2.47
N SER A 30 11.59 -2.24 1.94
CA SER A 30 10.75 -3.19 1.20
C SER A 30 9.74 -3.94 2.09
N VAL A 31 10.04 -4.13 3.37
CA VAL A 31 9.09 -4.66 4.36
C VAL A 31 8.05 -3.60 4.70
N ILE A 32 8.48 -2.35 4.93
CA ILE A 32 7.60 -1.21 5.21
C ILE A 32 6.60 -1.00 4.06
N ILE A 33 7.09 -0.89 2.83
CA ILE A 33 6.25 -0.71 1.63
C ILE A 33 5.23 -1.84 1.50
N ARG A 34 5.63 -3.11 1.71
CA ARG A 34 4.68 -4.24 1.65
C ARG A 34 3.59 -4.13 2.71
N GLY A 35 3.94 -3.78 3.95
CA GLY A 35 2.97 -3.60 5.02
C GLY A 35 1.98 -2.48 4.73
N LEU A 36 2.45 -1.34 4.20
CA LEU A 36 1.61 -0.22 3.80
C LEU A 36 0.67 -0.60 2.64
N ILE A 37 1.18 -1.29 1.62
CA ILE A 37 0.37 -1.74 0.48
C ILE A 37 -0.70 -2.72 0.93
N ILE A 38 -0.38 -3.71 1.77
CA ILE A 38 -1.37 -4.69 2.26
C ILE A 38 -2.49 -3.97 3.02
N ARG A 39 -2.14 -3.05 3.93
CA ARG A 39 -3.14 -2.25 4.67
C ARG A 39 -4.02 -1.43 3.74
N GLY A 40 -3.42 -0.73 2.77
CA GLY A 40 -4.19 0.05 1.79
C GLY A 40 -5.08 -0.84 0.90
N MET A 41 -4.62 -2.04 0.55
CA MET A 41 -5.44 -3.03 -0.15
C MET A 41 -6.61 -3.49 0.72
N ASP A 42 -6.38 -3.88 1.97
CA ASP A 42 -7.43 -4.31 2.90
C ASP A 42 -8.46 -3.21 3.17
N GLU A 43 -8.08 -1.94 3.09
CA GLU A 43 -8.99 -0.81 3.20
C GLU A 43 -9.91 -0.70 1.97
N ILE A 44 -9.37 -0.87 0.75
CA ILE A 44 -10.10 -0.67 -0.51
C ILE A 44 -10.74 -1.94 -1.09
N THR A 45 -10.32 -3.13 -0.66
CA THR A 45 -10.84 -4.43 -1.16
C THR A 45 -11.48 -5.28 -0.08
N ASP A 46 -12.53 -6.03 -0.43
CA ASP A 46 -13.07 -7.10 0.41
C ASP A 46 -12.17 -8.35 0.41
N GLU A 47 -12.55 -9.36 1.19
CA GLU A 47 -11.81 -10.63 1.31
C GLU A 47 -11.73 -11.43 0.00
N SER A 48 -12.62 -11.13 -0.96
CA SER A 48 -12.63 -11.73 -2.30
C SER A 48 -11.81 -10.92 -3.31
N GLY A 49 -11.22 -9.79 -2.91
CA GLY A 49 -10.44 -8.90 -3.75
C GLY A 49 -11.28 -7.95 -4.60
N ASN A 50 -12.59 -7.83 -4.35
CA ASN A 50 -13.42 -6.83 -5.01
C ASN A 50 -13.23 -5.48 -4.35
N LEU A 51 -13.34 -4.40 -5.12
CA LEU A 51 -13.38 -3.06 -4.55
C LEU A 51 -14.57 -2.96 -3.59
N LYS A 52 -14.35 -2.39 -2.41
CA LYS A 52 -15.43 -1.98 -1.51
C LYS A 52 -16.13 -0.79 -2.15
N VAL A 53 -17.07 -1.07 -3.06
CA VAL A 53 -17.92 -0.05 -3.66
C VAL A 53 -18.82 0.46 -2.53
N ASP A 54 -18.58 1.69 -2.08
CA ASP A 54 -19.48 2.31 -1.11
C ASP A 54 -20.84 2.47 -1.79
N ALA A 55 -21.82 1.68 -1.35
CA ALA A 55 -23.19 1.68 -1.89
C ALA A 55 -23.86 3.07 -1.81
N ARG A 56 -23.23 4.04 -1.15
CA ARG A 56 -23.63 5.45 -1.07
C ARG A 56 -23.41 6.26 -2.35
N GLN A 57 -22.66 5.78 -3.35
CA GLN A 57 -22.43 6.52 -4.59
C GLN A 57 -23.30 6.09 -5.78
N ILE A 58 -24.02 4.97 -5.71
CA ILE A 58 -24.83 4.47 -6.85
C ILE A 58 -26.29 4.98 -6.79
N GLN A 59 -26.69 5.69 -5.73
CA GLN A 59 -27.94 6.46 -5.71
C GLN A 59 -27.65 7.96 -5.80
N LYS A 60 -27.42 8.43 -7.03
CA LYS A 60 -27.91 9.74 -7.44
C LYS A 60 -28.78 9.54 -8.67
N GLU A 61 -30.02 9.97 -8.50
CA GLU A 61 -31.22 9.85 -9.34
C GLU A 61 -31.02 10.24 -10.81
#